data_AF-A0A9X3J4X5-F1
#
_entry.id   AF-A0A9X3J4X5-F1
#
_cell.length_a   1.000
_cell.length_b   1.000
_cell.length_c   1.000
_cell.angle_alpha   90.00
_cell.angle_beta   90.00
_cell.angle_gamma   90.00
#
_symmetry.space_group_name_H-M   'P 1'
#
loop_
_entity.id
_entity.type
_entity.pdbx_description
1 polymer ?
#
loop_
_entity_poly.entity_id
_entity_poly.type
_entity_poly.pdbx_seq_one_letter_code
_entity_poly.pdbx_strand_id
1 'polypeptide(L)'
;MPTAADPDLAIDAELAFTRLEDVSLDDRNSRRARTLDPDTRADPQAYDRRICRAHDGSVPGGLQPDLREHGFARIDLSARRELQAVFERVRVAGRLGPADVAEIRRNLLGRTFTLPGGERLWLLFIAREGFFMRRAGPNGMALTREPNPEMNEHDAAVAVHADQDVEGTPLRQLMRGAAPWLFRHESPGRRNRLSRLALLNVWIPLQQVTRPLVLMDRRSLDRQRHQLRYGLITDAILPRGEDMRVNDIWTFLHDDEQRWHFTSEMDARQAYVFETLGTPHGSFILPGEERAEARYRQLHALIAAARGGDAEAVTRALALADDPRWRAPATASLARAIAAMEQLLAEARADPSALLGGDPSGWCARDGGRRAGHPQVARDAGGGAAAAAAVAALAPRLDVTRR
;
A
#
# COMPACT_ATOMS: atom_id res chain seq x y z
N MET A 1 -22.70 -27.88 -17.48
CA MET A 1 -23.22 -26.51 -17.36
C MET A 1 -22.32 -25.78 -16.37
N PRO A 2 -21.69 -24.65 -16.74
CA PRO A 2 -20.84 -23.94 -15.81
C PRO A 2 -21.72 -23.32 -14.71
N THR A 3 -21.44 -23.72 -13.46
CA THR A 3 -21.97 -23.05 -12.26
C THR A 3 -21.58 -21.59 -12.32
N ALA A 4 -22.55 -20.70 -12.12
CA ALA A 4 -22.34 -19.26 -12.02
C ALA A 4 -21.15 -19.01 -11.07
N ALA A 5 -20.11 -18.35 -11.58
CA ALA A 5 -18.98 -17.94 -10.77
C ALA A 5 -19.51 -17.09 -9.61
N ASP A 6 -19.10 -17.44 -8.39
CA ASP A 6 -19.42 -16.70 -7.18
C ASP A 6 -19.01 -15.23 -7.40
N PRO A 7 -19.97 -14.28 -7.50
CA PRO A 7 -19.68 -12.91 -7.91
C PRO A 7 -18.91 -12.11 -6.86
N ASP A 8 -18.66 -12.68 -5.68
CA ASP A 8 -17.91 -12.07 -4.59
C ASP A 8 -16.67 -12.91 -4.26
N LEU A 9 -15.52 -12.61 -4.90
CA LEU A 9 -14.24 -13.11 -4.38
C LEU A 9 -13.92 -12.37 -3.08
N ALA A 10 -14.40 -12.95 -1.99
CA ALA A 10 -14.08 -12.50 -0.66
C ALA A 10 -12.94 -13.35 -0.07
N ILE A 11 -12.05 -12.68 0.65
CA ILE A 11 -10.85 -13.26 1.26
C ILE A 11 -10.91 -12.99 2.77
N ASP A 12 -10.46 -13.97 3.55
CA ASP A 12 -10.28 -13.81 4.98
C ASP A 12 -9.02 -12.96 5.22
N ALA A 13 -9.25 -11.73 5.67
CA ALA A 13 -8.22 -10.75 5.96
C ALA A 13 -8.01 -10.66 7.47
N GLU A 14 -6.83 -11.03 7.96
CA GLU A 14 -6.46 -10.73 9.34
C GLU A 14 -6.13 -9.24 9.48
N LEU A 15 -6.95 -8.51 10.23
CA LEU A 15 -6.80 -7.08 10.50
C LEU A 15 -6.59 -6.85 11.99
N ALA A 16 -5.79 -5.84 12.32
CA ALA A 16 -5.48 -5.48 13.69
C ALA A 16 -6.28 -4.25 14.13
N PHE A 17 -6.98 -4.37 15.25
CA PHE A 17 -7.85 -3.34 15.85
C PHE A 17 -7.32 -2.93 17.23
N THR A 18 -7.87 -1.85 17.77
CA THR A 18 -7.61 -1.49 19.17
C THR A 18 -8.25 -2.51 20.10
N ARG A 19 -7.53 -2.90 21.16
CA ARG A 19 -8.07 -3.80 22.18
C ARG A 19 -9.05 -3.05 23.07
N LEU A 20 -10.12 -3.73 23.50
CA LEU A 20 -11.18 -3.08 24.28
C LEU A 20 -10.66 -2.57 25.63
N GLU A 21 -9.71 -3.27 26.25
CA GLU A 21 -9.07 -2.86 27.51
C GLU A 21 -8.20 -1.61 27.38
N ASP A 22 -7.82 -1.22 26.15
CA ASP A 22 -7.06 0.00 25.88
C ASP A 22 -7.98 1.22 25.64
N VAL A 23 -9.30 1.07 25.79
CA VAL A 23 -10.27 2.16 25.57
C VAL A 23 -10.68 2.83 26.87
N SER A 24 -10.59 4.16 26.88
CA SER A 24 -11.10 5.02 27.96
C SER A 24 -12.01 6.11 27.41
N LEU A 25 -12.63 6.86 28.32
CA LEU A 25 -13.38 8.09 28.00
C LEU A 25 -12.46 9.28 28.24
N ASP A 26 -12.46 10.24 27.32
CA ASP A 26 -11.82 11.54 27.51
C ASP A 26 -12.71 12.50 28.31
N ASP A 27 -12.18 13.68 28.66
CA ASP A 27 -12.88 14.71 29.44
C ASP A 27 -14.19 15.20 28.79
N ARG A 28 -14.40 14.90 27.51
CA ARG A 28 -15.63 15.21 26.76
C ARG A 28 -16.55 14.00 26.61
N ASN A 29 -16.33 12.97 27.42
CA ASN A 29 -17.04 11.70 27.37
C ASN A 29 -16.95 11.02 25.99
N SER A 30 -15.91 11.32 25.21
CA SER A 30 -15.65 10.69 23.91
C SER A 30 -14.70 9.51 24.09
N ARG A 31 -14.89 8.45 23.30
CA ARG A 31 -14.02 7.27 23.38
C ARG A 31 -12.63 7.56 22.82
N ARG A 32 -11.60 7.15 23.57
CA ARG A 32 -10.19 7.34 23.23
C ARG A 32 -9.44 6.02 23.44
N ALA A 33 -8.58 5.68 22.49
CA ALA A 33 -7.63 4.59 22.62
C ALA A 33 -6.36 5.06 23.34
N ARG A 34 -5.74 4.18 24.14
CA ARG A 34 -4.43 4.41 24.74
C ARG A 34 -3.40 4.70 23.65
N THR A 35 -2.68 5.82 23.76
CA THR A 35 -1.53 6.12 22.91
C THR A 35 -0.43 5.08 23.14
N LEU A 36 0.05 4.47 22.06
CA LEU A 36 1.15 3.50 22.11
C LEU A 36 2.48 4.19 21.77
N ASP A 37 3.52 3.87 22.53
CA ASP A 37 4.90 4.19 22.16
C ASP A 37 5.33 3.39 20.91
N PRO A 38 6.43 3.79 20.23
CA PRO A 38 6.87 3.13 18.99
C PRO A 38 7.12 1.62 19.11
N ASP A 39 7.66 1.15 20.24
CA ASP A 39 8.00 -0.25 20.45
C ASP A 39 6.72 -1.07 20.68
N THR A 40 5.84 -0.60 21.57
CA THR A 40 4.52 -1.23 21.77
C THR A 40 3.70 -1.24 20.48
N ARG A 41 3.78 -0.19 19.66
CA ARG A 41 3.07 -0.12 18.37
C ARG A 41 3.58 -1.16 17.36
N ALA A 42 4.86 -1.53 17.44
CA ALA A 42 5.45 -2.54 16.57
C ALA A 42 5.10 -3.98 17.00
N ASP A 43 4.67 -4.18 18.25
CA ASP A 43 4.30 -5.49 18.78
C ASP A 43 2.93 -5.95 18.24
N PRO A 44 2.85 -7.08 17.52
CA PRO A 44 1.59 -7.68 17.10
C PRO A 44 0.59 -7.96 18.24
N GLN A 45 1.06 -8.18 19.48
CA GLN A 45 0.23 -8.48 20.65
C GLN A 45 -0.44 -7.24 21.26
N ALA A 46 -0.04 -6.04 20.84
CA ALA A 46 -0.66 -4.79 21.29
C ALA A 46 -2.05 -4.54 20.66
N TYR A 47 -2.51 -5.42 19.77
CA TYR A 47 -3.72 -5.26 18.98
C TYR A 47 -4.67 -6.45 19.12
N ASP A 48 -5.96 -6.18 18.94
CA ASP A 48 -6.97 -7.23 18.78
C ASP A 48 -7.00 -7.67 17.31
N ARG A 49 -6.50 -8.87 17.02
CA ARG A 49 -6.44 -9.42 15.65
C ARG A 49 -7.72 -10.16 15.33
N ARG A 50 -8.37 -9.77 14.24
CA ARG A 50 -9.66 -10.32 13.81
C ARG A 50 -9.60 -10.72 12.36
N ILE A 51 -10.23 -11.84 12.05
CA ILE A 51 -10.45 -12.27 10.67
C ILE A 51 -11.69 -11.56 10.16
N CYS A 52 -11.49 -10.65 9.21
CA CYS A 52 -12.56 -9.90 8.56
C CYS A 52 -12.73 -10.39 7.12
N ARG A 53 -13.97 -10.38 6.62
CA ARG A 53 -14.25 -10.73 5.23
C ARG A 53 -14.01 -9.52 4.34
N ALA A 54 -12.99 -9.57 3.48
CA ALA A 54 -12.64 -8.49 2.56
C ALA A 54 -12.98 -8.87 1.11
N HIS A 55 -13.75 -8.03 0.43
CA HIS A 55 -14.21 -8.26 -0.93
C HIS A 55 -13.26 -7.63 -1.96
N ASP A 56 -12.84 -8.41 -2.95
CA ASP A 56 -11.98 -7.95 -4.03
C ASP A 56 -12.78 -7.27 -5.14
N GLY A 57 -12.66 -5.95 -5.25
CA GLY A 57 -13.30 -5.13 -6.28
C GLY A 57 -12.67 -5.22 -7.68
N SER A 58 -11.74 -6.16 -7.90
CA SER A 58 -11.23 -6.50 -9.24
C SER A 58 -12.11 -7.49 -10.00
N VAL A 59 -13.01 -8.22 -9.32
CA VAL A 59 -13.89 -9.19 -9.97
C VAL A 59 -14.98 -8.50 -10.82
N PRO A 60 -15.39 -9.11 -11.95
CA PRO A 60 -16.52 -8.61 -12.73
C PRO A 60 -17.78 -8.49 -11.85
N GLY A 61 -18.43 -7.32 -11.89
CA GLY A 61 -19.60 -7.05 -11.04
C GLY A 61 -19.27 -6.61 -9.61
N GLY A 62 -17.99 -6.56 -9.23
CA GLY A 62 -17.56 -6.07 -7.93
C GLY A 62 -17.96 -4.61 -7.68
N LEU A 63 -18.05 -4.25 -6.39
CA LEU A 63 -18.46 -2.93 -5.93
C LEU A 63 -17.64 -1.82 -6.61
N GLN A 64 -18.34 -0.82 -7.16
CA GLN A 64 -17.73 0.45 -7.56
C GLN A 64 -17.96 1.47 -6.45
N PRO A 65 -16.98 1.68 -5.57
CA PRO A 65 -17.17 2.51 -4.40
C PRO A 65 -17.34 3.98 -4.80
N ASP A 66 -18.35 4.61 -4.20
CA ASP A 66 -18.61 6.04 -4.29
C ASP A 66 -18.01 6.78 -3.08
N LEU A 67 -17.29 7.88 -3.35
CA LEU A 67 -16.55 8.63 -2.33
C LEU A 67 -17.46 9.17 -1.22
N ARG A 68 -18.67 9.60 -1.55
CA ARG A 68 -19.61 10.18 -0.58
C ARG A 68 -20.44 9.14 0.13
N GLU A 69 -20.68 7.99 -0.47
CA GLU A 69 -21.44 6.93 0.19
C GLU A 69 -20.52 6.06 1.05
N HIS A 70 -19.44 5.54 0.44
CA HIS A 70 -18.56 4.53 1.00
C HIS A 70 -17.34 5.12 1.72
N GLY A 71 -17.00 6.39 1.45
CA GLY A 71 -15.82 7.08 1.99
C GLY A 71 -14.59 6.99 1.09
N PHE A 72 -14.66 6.19 0.03
CA PHE A 72 -13.59 6.02 -0.94
C PHE A 72 -14.15 5.80 -2.35
N ALA A 73 -13.32 6.07 -3.35
CA ALA A 73 -13.60 5.81 -4.75
C ALA A 73 -12.29 5.47 -5.48
N ARG A 74 -12.41 5.06 -6.75
CA ARG A 74 -11.27 4.92 -7.65
C ARG A 74 -11.30 6.01 -8.71
N ILE A 75 -10.13 6.53 -9.07
CA ILE A 75 -9.94 7.43 -10.20
C ILE A 75 -8.98 6.82 -11.21
N ASP A 76 -9.21 7.16 -12.48
CA ASP A 76 -8.35 6.76 -13.59
C ASP A 76 -7.24 7.80 -13.83
N LEU A 77 -6.00 7.31 -13.88
CA LEU A 77 -4.78 8.04 -14.18
C LEU A 77 -4.12 7.58 -15.50
N SER A 78 -4.70 6.60 -16.20
CA SER A 78 -4.11 5.98 -17.39
C SER A 78 -3.74 6.97 -18.50
N ALA A 79 -4.59 7.97 -18.73
CA ALA A 79 -4.40 8.96 -19.79
C ALA A 79 -3.25 9.97 -19.50
N ARG A 80 -2.68 9.96 -18.29
CA ARG A 80 -1.68 10.94 -17.83
C ARG A 80 -0.25 10.48 -18.14
N ARG A 81 0.15 10.50 -19.41
CA ARG A 81 1.46 9.97 -19.87
C ARG A 81 2.67 10.47 -19.07
N GLU A 82 2.74 11.77 -18.81
CA GLU A 82 3.82 12.37 -18.01
C GLU A 82 3.86 11.80 -16.59
N LEU A 83 2.70 11.73 -15.94
CA LEU A 83 2.55 11.13 -14.62
C LEU A 83 2.94 9.64 -14.60
N GLN A 84 2.56 8.87 -15.63
CA GLN A 84 2.95 7.47 -15.78
C GLN A 84 4.46 7.30 -15.93
N ALA A 85 5.13 8.21 -16.64
CA ALA A 85 6.59 8.20 -16.77
C ALA A 85 7.29 8.46 -15.42
N VAL A 86 6.76 9.37 -14.60
CA VAL A 86 7.26 9.59 -13.23
C VAL A 86 7.07 8.36 -12.36
N PHE A 87 5.86 7.77 -12.39
CA PHE A 87 5.56 6.58 -11.61
C PHE A 87 6.47 5.42 -11.97
N GLU A 88 6.74 5.20 -13.25
CA GLU A 88 7.67 4.17 -13.68
C GLU A 88 9.09 4.44 -13.19
N ARG A 89 9.56 5.70 -13.30
CA ARG A 89 10.87 6.10 -12.80
C ARG A 89 11.01 5.87 -11.29
N VAL A 90 10.01 6.29 -10.51
CA VAL A 90 9.97 6.09 -9.05
C VAL A 90 9.91 4.60 -8.70
N ARG A 91 9.11 3.82 -9.43
CA ARG A 91 8.99 2.36 -9.25
C ARG A 91 10.33 1.68 -9.45
N VAL A 92 11.02 1.97 -10.55
CA VAL A 92 12.34 1.41 -10.88
C VAL A 92 13.41 1.86 -9.89
N ALA A 93 13.39 3.13 -9.47
CA ALA A 93 14.35 3.66 -8.51
C ALA A 93 14.12 3.15 -7.08
N GLY A 94 12.91 2.65 -6.77
CA GLY A 94 12.51 2.24 -5.42
C GLY A 94 12.48 3.38 -4.40
N ARG A 95 12.56 4.63 -4.86
CA ARG A 95 12.59 5.84 -4.04
C ARG A 95 11.90 7.00 -4.75
N LEU A 96 11.32 7.90 -3.97
CA LEU A 96 10.65 9.10 -4.45
C LEU A 96 11.53 10.31 -4.11
N GLY A 97 12.01 11.05 -5.12
CA GLY A 97 12.86 12.24 -4.90
C GLY A 97 12.09 13.56 -4.99
N PRO A 98 12.71 14.70 -4.57
CA PRO A 98 12.08 16.02 -4.68
C PRO A 98 11.64 16.40 -6.11
N ALA A 99 12.42 16.02 -7.11
CA ALA A 99 12.10 16.26 -8.53
C ALA A 99 10.85 15.48 -8.96
N ASP A 100 10.72 14.23 -8.51
CA ASP A 100 9.54 13.39 -8.78
C ASP A 100 8.30 13.96 -8.09
N VAL A 101 8.42 14.39 -6.83
CA VAL A 101 7.35 15.06 -6.08
C VAL A 101 6.87 16.32 -6.80
N ALA A 102 7.80 17.15 -7.27
CA ALA A 102 7.46 18.36 -8.03
C ALA A 102 6.70 18.01 -9.32
N GLU A 103 7.12 16.96 -10.04
CA GLU A 103 6.48 16.53 -11.27
C GLU A 103 5.10 15.91 -11.05
N ILE A 104 4.94 15.06 -10.03
CA ILE A 104 3.63 14.51 -9.61
C ILE A 104 2.69 15.66 -9.24
N ARG A 105 3.16 16.62 -8.44
CA ARG A 105 2.38 17.80 -8.04
C ARG A 105 1.93 18.61 -9.25
N ARG A 106 2.82 18.89 -10.21
CA ARG A 106 2.46 19.59 -11.46
C ARG A 106 1.39 18.84 -12.26
N ASN A 107 1.43 17.51 -12.26
CA ASN A 107 0.51 16.68 -13.00
C ASN A 107 -0.87 16.52 -12.34
N LEU A 108 -0.95 16.62 -11.01
CA LEU A 108 -2.19 16.41 -10.25
C LEU A 108 -2.88 17.71 -9.84
N LEU A 109 -2.12 18.75 -9.47
CA LEU A 109 -2.68 20.00 -8.94
C LEU A 109 -3.54 20.71 -10.00
N GLY A 110 -4.71 21.18 -9.58
CA GLY A 110 -5.69 21.84 -10.43
C GLY A 110 -6.41 20.90 -11.39
N ARG A 111 -6.11 19.60 -11.40
CA ARG A 111 -6.78 18.63 -12.28
C ARG A 111 -8.09 18.14 -11.71
N THR A 112 -8.97 17.74 -12.62
CA THR A 112 -10.25 17.13 -12.30
C THR A 112 -10.28 15.67 -12.73
N PHE A 113 -10.98 14.86 -11.96
CA PHE A 113 -11.14 13.42 -12.17
C PHE A 113 -12.63 13.07 -12.06
N THR A 114 -13.10 12.22 -12.95
CA THR A 114 -14.47 11.69 -12.88
C THR A 114 -14.51 10.57 -11.84
N LEU A 115 -15.47 10.64 -10.94
CA LEU A 115 -15.77 9.59 -9.97
C LEU A 115 -16.82 8.61 -10.55
N PRO A 116 -16.87 7.35 -10.07
CA PRO A 116 -17.84 6.37 -10.55
C PRO A 116 -19.31 6.84 -10.51
N GLY A 117 -19.69 7.64 -9.50
CA GLY A 117 -21.03 8.24 -9.39
C GLY A 117 -21.31 9.42 -10.34
N GLY A 118 -20.42 9.73 -11.28
CA GLY A 118 -20.55 10.84 -12.24
C GLY A 118 -20.13 12.20 -11.68
N GLU A 119 -19.86 12.31 -10.39
CA GLU A 119 -19.30 13.52 -9.78
C GLU A 119 -17.86 13.79 -10.24
N ARG A 120 -17.40 15.03 -10.06
CA ARG A 120 -16.03 15.45 -10.39
C ARG A 120 -15.26 15.76 -9.11
N LEU A 121 -14.12 15.12 -8.94
CA LEU A 121 -13.13 15.48 -7.93
C LEU A 121 -12.17 16.52 -8.51
N TRP A 122 -12.02 17.66 -7.86
CA TRP A 122 -11.04 18.69 -8.23
C TRP A 122 -9.93 18.77 -7.17
N LEU A 123 -8.68 18.50 -7.58
CA LEU A 123 -7.52 18.58 -6.68
C LEU A 123 -7.04 20.03 -6.55
N LEU A 124 -7.53 20.72 -5.53
CA LEU A 124 -7.24 22.15 -5.28
C LEU A 124 -5.85 22.38 -4.68
N PHE A 125 -5.39 21.46 -3.85
CA PHE A 125 -4.17 21.60 -3.07
C PHE A 125 -3.61 20.22 -2.72
N ILE A 126 -2.28 20.14 -2.62
CA ILE A 126 -1.57 18.97 -2.10
C ILE A 126 -0.66 19.47 -0.98
N ALA A 127 -0.76 18.92 0.23
CA ALA A 127 0.08 19.36 1.34
C ALA A 127 1.57 19.14 1.03
N ARG A 128 2.46 19.97 1.61
CA ARG A 128 3.92 19.77 1.46
C ARG A 128 4.35 18.46 2.12
N GLU A 129 3.87 18.21 3.34
CA GLU A 129 4.05 16.95 4.08
C GLU A 129 3.23 15.78 3.50
N GLY A 130 2.37 16.02 2.50
CA GLY A 130 1.39 15.06 2.01
C GLY A 130 1.91 13.99 1.05
N PHE A 131 3.23 13.86 0.89
CA PHE A 131 3.84 12.84 0.04
C PHE A 131 4.47 11.75 0.91
N PHE A 132 3.95 10.54 0.77
CA PHE A 132 4.41 9.36 1.49
C PHE A 132 4.71 8.26 0.48
N MET A 133 5.89 7.63 0.60
CA MET A 133 6.18 6.42 -0.14
C MET A 133 6.10 5.24 0.84
N ARG A 134 5.23 4.28 0.55
CA ARG A 134 5.10 3.06 1.35
C ARG A 134 5.73 1.88 0.62
N ARG A 135 6.51 1.09 1.35
CA ARG A 135 7.17 -0.13 0.84
C ARG A 135 7.05 -1.24 1.88
N ALA A 136 6.47 -2.36 1.47
CA ALA A 136 6.31 -3.55 2.28
C ALA A 136 6.66 -4.80 1.46
N GLY A 137 7.25 -5.80 2.11
CA GLY A 137 7.53 -7.09 1.50
C GLY A 137 6.35 -8.05 1.60
N PRO A 138 6.44 -9.21 0.91
CA PRO A 138 5.53 -10.32 1.11
C PRO A 138 5.52 -10.79 2.57
N ASN A 139 4.36 -11.24 3.04
CA ASN A 139 4.15 -11.87 4.35
C ASN A 139 4.64 -11.03 5.54
N GLY A 140 4.48 -9.70 5.44
CA GLY A 140 4.90 -8.77 6.50
C GLY A 140 6.41 -8.58 6.61
N MET A 141 7.20 -9.12 5.68
CA MET A 141 8.65 -8.97 5.69
C MET A 141 9.06 -7.50 5.55
N ALA A 142 9.92 -7.05 6.45
CA ALA A 142 10.57 -5.75 6.35
C ALA A 142 11.59 -5.76 5.19
N LEU A 143 11.53 -4.74 4.35
CA LEU A 143 12.50 -4.54 3.27
C LEU A 143 13.63 -3.64 3.78
N THR A 144 14.88 -3.97 3.44
CA THR A 144 16.04 -3.12 3.76
C THR A 144 15.88 -1.74 3.12
N ARG A 145 16.13 -0.68 3.89
CA ARG A 145 15.97 0.72 3.45
C ARG A 145 17.29 1.47 3.61
N GLU A 146 17.66 2.23 2.59
CA GLU A 146 18.61 3.33 2.78
C GLU A 146 17.84 4.50 3.40
N PRO A 147 18.33 5.15 4.47
CA PRO A 147 17.66 6.30 5.04
C PRO A 147 17.52 7.42 4.01
N ASN A 148 16.29 7.88 3.79
CA ASN A 148 16.00 9.04 2.95
C ASN A 148 15.46 10.18 3.83
N PRO A 149 16.33 11.07 4.34
CA PRO A 149 15.92 12.10 5.31
C PRO A 149 14.97 13.15 4.71
N GLU A 150 14.84 13.21 3.38
CA GLU A 150 13.99 14.19 2.70
C GLU A 150 12.54 13.72 2.52
N MET A 151 12.22 12.46 2.84
CA MET A 151 10.92 11.85 2.53
C MET A 151 10.32 11.04 3.67
N ASN A 152 8.99 11.09 3.74
CA ASN A 152 8.21 10.30 4.69
C ASN A 152 8.05 8.87 4.16
N GLU A 153 8.95 7.98 4.56
CA GLU A 153 8.91 6.56 4.20
C GLU A 153 8.32 5.71 5.35
N HIS A 154 7.28 4.92 5.05
CA HIS A 154 6.62 4.07 6.05
C HIS A 154 6.33 2.67 5.53
N ASP A 155 6.18 1.73 6.46
CA ASP A 155 5.67 0.40 6.14
C ASP A 155 4.16 0.44 5.83
N ALA A 156 3.61 -0.69 5.42
CA ALA A 156 2.17 -0.87 5.37
C ALA A 156 1.56 -0.78 6.77
N ALA A 157 0.27 -0.43 6.83
CA ALA A 157 -0.44 -0.21 8.08
C ALA A 157 -0.41 -1.45 8.98
N VAL A 158 0.02 -1.28 10.23
CA VAL A 158 0.04 -2.34 11.24
C VAL A 158 -1.37 -2.59 11.77
N ALA A 159 -2.15 -1.53 11.95
CA ALA A 159 -3.51 -1.56 12.48
C ALA A 159 -4.45 -0.66 11.69
N VAL A 160 -5.75 -0.93 11.82
CA VAL A 160 -6.83 -0.15 11.21
C VAL A 160 -6.86 1.25 11.81
N HIS A 161 -6.82 2.26 10.94
CA HIS A 161 -6.86 3.67 11.33
C HIS A 161 -7.49 4.55 10.25
N ALA A 162 -7.71 5.82 10.58
CA ALA A 162 -7.98 6.90 9.65
C ALA A 162 -7.09 8.07 10.02
N ASP A 163 -6.48 8.73 9.03
CA ASP A 163 -5.22 9.44 9.21
C ASP A 163 -5.29 10.74 10.01
N GLN A 164 -6.49 11.29 10.25
CA GLN A 164 -6.58 12.59 10.88
C GLN A 164 -7.92 12.82 11.59
N ASP A 165 -7.86 13.29 12.85
CA ASP A 165 -8.99 13.95 13.52
C ASP A 165 -9.10 15.39 13.02
N VAL A 166 -10.28 15.77 12.51
CA VAL A 166 -10.59 17.12 12.01
C VAL A 166 -10.50 18.18 13.11
N GLU A 167 -10.70 17.80 14.37
CA GLU A 167 -10.59 18.68 15.54
C GLU A 167 -9.23 18.57 16.24
N GLY A 168 -8.39 17.64 15.82
CA GLY A 168 -7.14 17.29 16.46
C GLY A 168 -5.90 17.96 15.85
N THR A 169 -4.77 17.73 16.49
CA THR A 169 -3.44 18.12 16.00
C THR A 169 -3.06 17.28 14.77
N PRO A 170 -2.43 17.83 13.72
CA PRO A 170 -2.01 19.23 13.58
C PRO A 170 -3.07 20.14 12.95
N LEU A 171 -4.18 19.62 12.42
CA LEU A 171 -5.18 20.45 11.73
C LEU A 171 -5.70 21.60 12.59
N ARG A 172 -5.95 21.34 13.88
CA ARG A 172 -6.37 22.36 14.84
C ARG A 172 -5.38 23.52 14.93
N GLN A 173 -4.08 23.25 14.95
CA GLN A 173 -3.05 24.29 15.07
C GLN A 173 -2.83 24.98 13.72
N LEU A 174 -2.63 24.22 12.64
CA LEU A 174 -2.38 24.73 11.29
C LEU A 174 -3.53 25.63 10.79
N MET A 175 -4.76 25.29 11.16
CA MET A 175 -5.97 25.98 10.70
C MET A 175 -6.68 26.77 11.80
N ARG A 176 -6.05 26.94 12.97
CA ARG A 176 -6.59 27.68 14.12
C ARG A 176 -8.02 27.26 14.49
N GLY A 177 -8.30 25.96 14.42
CA GLY A 177 -9.61 25.36 14.72
C GLY A 177 -10.69 25.50 13.64
N ALA A 178 -10.37 26.04 12.46
CA ALA A 178 -11.35 26.22 11.38
C ALA A 178 -11.69 24.93 10.61
N ALA A 179 -10.85 23.89 10.70
CA ALA A 179 -10.96 22.66 9.91
C ALA A 179 -12.36 21.99 9.93
N PRO A 180 -13.05 21.85 11.08
CA PRO A 180 -14.38 21.21 11.12
C PRO A 180 -15.47 21.97 10.36
N TRP A 181 -15.33 23.30 10.23
CA TRP A 181 -16.27 24.15 9.49
C TRP A 181 -15.95 24.18 8.00
N LEU A 182 -14.67 24.05 7.64
CA LEU A 182 -14.21 24.11 6.26
C LEU A 182 -14.38 22.79 5.54
N PHE A 183 -14.04 21.66 6.16
CA PHE A 183 -14.02 20.37 5.48
C PHE A 183 -15.29 19.56 5.69
N ARG A 184 -15.65 18.79 4.67
CA ARG A 184 -16.60 17.71 4.75
C ARG A 184 -16.02 16.63 5.67
N HIS A 185 -16.78 16.22 6.68
CA HIS A 185 -16.38 15.14 7.57
C HIS A 185 -17.57 14.53 8.30
N GLU A 186 -17.37 13.31 8.80
CA GLU A 186 -18.26 12.63 9.74
C GLU A 186 -17.39 12.00 10.82
N SER A 187 -17.46 12.53 12.04
CA SER A 187 -16.73 12.06 13.22
C SER A 187 -17.70 11.85 14.38
N PRO A 188 -17.30 11.16 15.46
CA PRO A 188 -18.14 10.98 16.64
C PRO A 188 -18.61 12.33 17.17
N GLY A 189 -19.93 12.52 17.25
CA GLY A 189 -20.58 13.72 17.80
C GLY A 189 -20.57 14.96 16.90
N ARG A 190 -19.88 14.95 15.75
CA ARG A 190 -19.79 16.12 14.86
C ARG A 190 -19.76 15.73 13.38
N ARG A 191 -20.44 16.51 12.54
CA ARG A 191 -20.44 16.31 11.09
C ARG A 191 -20.55 17.63 10.34
N ASN A 192 -19.95 17.66 9.17
CA ASN A 192 -20.16 18.71 8.18
C ASN A 192 -20.37 18.04 6.83
N ARG A 193 -21.61 18.00 6.34
CA ARG A 193 -21.95 17.46 5.01
C ARG A 193 -22.20 18.56 3.98
N LEU A 194 -22.28 19.82 4.43
CA LEU A 194 -22.59 20.98 3.59
C LEU A 194 -21.37 21.46 2.80
N SER A 195 -20.17 21.31 3.37
CA SER A 195 -18.95 21.61 2.65
C SER A 195 -18.74 20.67 1.46
N ARG A 196 -18.27 21.24 0.35
CA ARG A 196 -17.77 20.51 -0.82
C ARG A 196 -16.26 20.29 -0.79
N LEU A 197 -15.56 20.91 0.17
CA LEU A 197 -14.12 20.72 0.35
C LEU A 197 -13.91 19.49 1.21
N ALA A 198 -13.11 18.53 0.74
CA ALA A 198 -12.75 17.33 1.48
C ALA A 198 -11.23 17.25 1.62
N LEU A 199 -10.77 16.76 2.77
CA LEU A 199 -9.38 16.33 2.93
C LEU A 199 -9.31 14.85 2.53
N LEU A 200 -8.49 14.55 1.53
CA LEU A 200 -8.43 13.25 0.88
C LEU A 200 -7.00 12.73 0.81
N ASN A 201 -6.88 11.42 0.96
CA ASN A 201 -5.70 10.71 0.50
C ASN A 201 -5.88 10.30 -0.96
N VAL A 202 -4.81 10.40 -1.73
CA VAL A 202 -4.71 9.83 -3.08
C VAL A 202 -3.66 8.75 -3.03
N TRP A 203 -4.10 7.50 -2.96
CA TRP A 203 -3.22 6.34 -2.86
C TRP A 203 -3.04 5.69 -4.22
N ILE A 204 -1.79 5.59 -4.67
CA ILE A 204 -1.41 5.16 -6.01
C ILE A 204 -0.48 3.95 -5.88
N PRO A 205 -0.90 2.74 -6.30
CA PRO A 205 -0.02 1.58 -6.30
C PRO A 205 0.97 1.72 -7.44
N LEU A 206 2.23 1.98 -7.14
CA LEU A 206 3.30 1.74 -8.13
C LEU A 206 3.44 0.25 -8.43
N GLN A 207 3.12 -0.58 -7.42
CA GLN A 207 3.05 -2.02 -7.49
C GLN A 207 2.31 -2.54 -6.25
N GLN A 208 1.19 -3.24 -6.43
CA GLN A 208 0.47 -3.88 -5.33
C GLN A 208 0.22 -5.35 -5.67
N VAL A 209 1.12 -6.21 -5.21
CA VAL A 209 1.04 -7.67 -5.36
C VAL A 209 0.76 -8.32 -4.01
N THR A 210 1.31 -7.75 -2.95
CA THR A 210 1.23 -8.21 -1.57
C THR A 210 0.70 -7.09 -0.70
N ARG A 211 0.17 -7.45 0.47
CA ARG A 211 -0.30 -6.50 1.48
C ARG A 211 -1.18 -5.37 0.93
N PRO A 212 -2.28 -5.70 0.23
CA PRO A 212 -3.10 -4.69 -0.42
C PRO A 212 -3.70 -3.70 0.59
N LEU A 213 -3.92 -2.47 0.15
CA LEU A 213 -4.73 -1.51 0.90
C LEU A 213 -6.16 -2.03 0.97
N VAL A 214 -6.68 -2.17 2.18
CA VAL A 214 -8.08 -2.50 2.45
C VAL A 214 -8.78 -1.31 3.09
N LEU A 215 -9.99 -1.00 2.63
CA LEU A 215 -10.81 0.14 3.02
C LEU A 215 -12.14 -0.37 3.55
N MET A 216 -12.61 0.18 4.66
CA MET A 216 -13.93 -0.14 5.21
C MET A 216 -15.00 0.69 4.48
N ASP A 217 -16.13 0.06 4.13
CA ASP A 217 -17.33 0.79 3.75
C ASP A 217 -17.87 1.54 4.97
N ARG A 218 -17.77 2.87 4.96
CA ARG A 218 -18.17 3.71 6.10
C ARG A 218 -19.64 3.56 6.49
N ARG A 219 -20.51 3.02 5.62
CA ARG A 219 -21.93 2.77 5.94
C ARG A 219 -22.10 1.64 6.96
N SER A 220 -21.10 0.78 7.09
CA SER A 220 -21.05 -0.30 8.10
C SER A 220 -20.41 0.14 9.43
N LEU A 221 -20.02 1.41 9.55
CA LEU A 221 -19.32 1.90 10.74
C LEU A 221 -20.28 2.64 11.68
N ASP A 222 -20.55 2.05 12.86
CA ASP A 222 -21.05 2.82 14.00
C ASP A 222 -19.92 3.69 14.57
N ARG A 223 -19.89 4.97 14.17
CA ARG A 223 -18.87 5.91 14.61
C ARG A 223 -18.88 6.15 16.12
N GLN A 224 -20.05 6.16 16.76
CA GLN A 224 -20.14 6.46 18.19
C GLN A 224 -19.57 5.32 19.04
N ARG A 225 -19.73 4.07 18.57
CA ARG A 225 -19.28 2.89 19.29
C ARG A 225 -17.85 2.49 18.91
N HIS A 226 -17.50 2.57 17.63
CA HIS A 226 -16.31 1.91 17.08
C HIS A 226 -15.17 2.86 16.76
N GLN A 227 -15.41 4.17 16.54
CA GLN A 227 -14.36 5.11 16.17
C GLN A 227 -13.78 5.81 17.42
N LEU A 228 -12.48 5.64 17.63
CA LEU A 228 -11.77 6.06 18.84
C LEU A 228 -10.75 7.15 18.51
N ARG A 229 -10.71 8.23 19.30
CA ARG A 229 -9.59 9.19 19.21
C ARG A 229 -8.29 8.50 19.57
N TYR A 230 -7.22 8.77 18.84
CA TYR A 230 -5.91 8.17 19.09
C TYR A 230 -4.79 9.16 18.82
N GLY A 231 -3.85 9.28 19.76
CA GLY A 231 -2.65 10.10 19.57
C GLY A 231 -1.53 9.28 18.95
N LEU A 232 -1.20 9.54 17.70
CA LEU A 232 -0.08 8.92 17.01
C LEU A 232 1.21 9.72 17.23
N ILE A 233 2.21 9.14 17.89
CA ILE A 233 3.54 9.76 18.00
C ILE A 233 4.22 9.73 16.62
N THR A 234 4.61 10.89 16.10
CA THR A 234 5.14 11.05 14.74
C THR A 234 6.62 11.41 14.66
N ASP A 235 7.37 11.43 15.76
CA ASP A 235 8.79 11.85 15.77
C ASP A 235 9.66 11.09 14.75
N ALA A 236 9.38 9.79 14.57
CA ALA A 236 10.08 8.92 13.62
C ALA A 236 9.52 8.97 12.19
N ILE A 237 8.47 9.77 11.95
CA ILE A 237 7.62 9.73 10.76
C ILE A 237 7.57 11.08 10.06
N LEU A 238 7.45 12.16 10.83
CA LEU A 238 7.29 13.54 10.36
C LEU A 238 8.21 14.46 11.18
N PRO A 239 9.14 15.19 10.56
CA PRO A 239 9.97 16.15 11.26
C PRO A 239 9.13 17.38 11.65
N ARG A 240 8.58 17.36 12.86
CA ARG A 240 7.70 18.42 13.40
C ARG A 240 8.28 19.03 14.68
N GLY A 241 7.85 20.25 14.99
CA GLY A 241 8.15 20.91 16.26
C GLY A 241 7.56 20.14 17.47
N GLU A 242 8.09 20.42 18.67
CA GLU A 242 7.68 19.71 19.89
C GLU A 242 6.17 19.77 20.18
N ASP A 243 5.53 20.87 19.79
CA ASP A 243 4.11 21.15 19.92
C ASP A 243 3.22 20.36 18.93
N MET A 244 3.82 19.68 17.96
CA MET A 244 3.17 18.92 16.88
C MET A 244 3.65 17.45 16.79
N ARG A 245 4.29 16.94 17.85
CA ARG A 245 4.85 15.58 17.91
C ARG A 245 3.80 14.47 17.90
N VAL A 246 2.58 14.78 18.32
CA VAL A 246 1.45 13.85 18.32
C VAL A 246 0.46 14.26 17.25
N ASN A 247 0.22 13.39 16.28
CA ASN A 247 -0.86 13.52 15.33
C ASN A 247 -2.13 12.87 15.92
N ASP A 248 -3.18 13.65 16.15
CA ASP A 248 -4.47 13.12 16.54
C ASP A 248 -5.16 12.51 15.32
N ILE A 249 -5.37 11.21 15.38
CA ILE A 249 -5.97 10.40 14.32
C ILE A 249 -7.15 9.59 14.89
N TRP A 250 -7.72 8.72 14.06
CA TRP A 250 -8.70 7.73 14.51
C TRP A 250 -8.16 6.32 14.45
N THR A 251 -8.49 5.52 15.45
CA THR A 251 -8.38 4.05 15.42
C THR A 251 -9.75 3.44 15.71
N PHE A 252 -9.86 2.11 15.60
CA PHE A 252 -11.15 1.45 15.54
C PHE A 252 -11.23 0.19 16.39
N LEU A 253 -12.39 -0.03 17.01
CA LEU A 253 -12.81 -1.33 17.52
C LEU A 253 -13.37 -2.17 16.39
N HIS A 254 -13.18 -3.49 16.50
CA HIS A 254 -13.81 -4.45 15.61
C HIS A 254 -15.33 -4.56 15.87
N ASP A 255 -16.09 -4.85 14.81
CA ASP A 255 -17.48 -5.25 14.86
C ASP A 255 -17.80 -6.13 13.63
N ASP A 256 -18.62 -7.17 13.81
CA ASP A 256 -18.92 -8.18 12.77
C ASP A 256 -19.68 -7.59 11.57
N GLU A 257 -20.37 -6.45 11.74
CA GLU A 257 -21.10 -5.79 10.64
C GLU A 257 -20.16 -5.01 9.70
N GLN A 258 -18.89 -4.82 10.07
CA GLN A 258 -17.93 -4.04 9.29
C GLN A 258 -17.61 -4.71 7.95
N ARG A 259 -17.83 -3.98 6.86
CA ARG A 259 -17.61 -4.46 5.49
C ARG A 259 -16.31 -3.89 4.92
N TRP A 260 -15.49 -4.77 4.37
CA TRP A 260 -14.14 -4.45 3.91
C TRP A 260 -13.97 -4.70 2.42
N HIS A 261 -13.24 -3.82 1.76
CA HIS A 261 -13.00 -3.88 0.31
C HIS A 261 -11.55 -3.59 -0.02
N PHE A 262 -11.02 -4.31 -1.00
CA PHE A 262 -9.71 -4.04 -1.61
C PHE A 262 -9.80 -4.28 -3.11
N THR A 263 -8.73 -4.06 -3.87
CA THR A 263 -8.67 -4.41 -5.30
C THR A 263 -7.31 -5.03 -5.54
N SER A 264 -7.25 -6.32 -5.88
CA SER A 264 -5.97 -7.02 -6.09
C SER A 264 -5.28 -6.70 -7.41
N GLU A 265 -6.06 -6.30 -8.42
CA GLU A 265 -5.59 -5.94 -9.76
C GLU A 265 -5.58 -4.41 -9.91
N MET A 266 -4.54 -3.77 -9.38
CA MET A 266 -4.38 -2.32 -9.42
C MET A 266 -2.91 -1.94 -9.65
N ASP A 267 -2.67 -0.95 -10.49
CA ASP A 267 -1.34 -0.38 -10.74
C ASP A 267 -1.38 1.15 -10.90
N ALA A 268 -0.27 1.75 -11.31
CA ALA A 268 -0.07 3.19 -11.33
C ALA A 268 -1.02 3.96 -12.28
N ARG A 269 -1.80 3.23 -13.08
CA ARG A 269 -2.88 3.79 -13.91
C ARG A 269 -4.14 4.10 -13.13
N GLN A 270 -4.25 3.66 -11.88
CA GLN A 270 -5.41 3.90 -11.03
C GLN A 270 -4.97 4.45 -9.67
N ALA A 271 -5.89 5.13 -8.98
CA ALA A 271 -5.69 5.53 -7.60
C ALA A 271 -6.95 5.32 -6.78
N TYR A 272 -6.78 4.96 -5.51
CA TYR A 272 -7.83 5.15 -4.52
C TYR A 272 -7.82 6.61 -4.09
N VAL A 273 -9.01 7.18 -3.98
CA VAL A 273 -9.23 8.45 -3.28
C VAL A 273 -10.13 8.16 -2.11
N PHE A 274 -9.74 8.56 -0.90
CA PHE A 274 -10.54 8.29 0.30
C PHE A 274 -10.47 9.43 1.32
N GLU A 275 -11.54 9.61 2.08
CA GLU A 275 -11.65 10.68 3.07
C GLU A 275 -10.66 10.46 4.22
N THR A 276 -9.66 11.33 4.32
CA THR A 276 -8.59 11.31 5.36
C THR A 276 -9.18 11.37 6.77
N LEU A 277 -10.30 12.06 6.94
CA LEU A 277 -10.87 12.40 8.24
C LEU A 277 -11.69 11.27 8.90
N GLY A 278 -11.89 10.15 8.23
CA GLY A 278 -12.77 9.12 8.80
C GLY A 278 -13.05 7.88 7.96
N THR A 279 -12.27 7.59 6.92
CA THR A 279 -12.32 6.30 6.22
C THR A 279 -11.37 5.32 6.89
N PRO A 280 -11.86 4.29 7.60
CA PRO A 280 -11.02 3.27 8.19
C PRO A 280 -10.32 2.48 7.09
N HIS A 281 -9.01 2.28 7.25
CA HIS A 281 -8.20 1.53 6.30
C HIS A 281 -7.05 0.82 6.99
N GLY A 282 -6.52 -0.19 6.32
CA GLY A 282 -5.44 -1.03 6.82
C GLY A 282 -4.74 -1.79 5.70
N SER A 283 -3.99 -2.82 6.07
CA SER A 283 -3.42 -3.79 5.15
C SER A 283 -3.47 -5.18 5.79
N PHE A 284 -3.45 -6.24 4.99
CA PHE A 284 -3.46 -7.62 5.47
C PHE A 284 -2.57 -8.51 4.60
N ILE A 285 -2.13 -9.63 5.14
CA ILE A 285 -1.33 -10.61 4.38
C ILE A 285 -2.29 -11.49 3.57
N LEU A 286 -2.11 -11.54 2.24
CA LEU A 286 -2.89 -12.44 1.39
C LEU A 286 -2.46 -13.90 1.61
N PRO A 287 -3.40 -14.87 1.60
CA PRO A 287 -3.03 -16.28 1.56
C PRO A 287 -2.12 -16.58 0.36
N GLY A 288 -1.01 -17.29 0.63
CA GLY A 288 0.02 -17.62 -0.35
C GLY A 288 1.21 -16.63 -0.36
N GLU A 289 1.16 -15.52 0.40
CA GLU A 289 2.31 -14.62 0.53
C GLU A 289 3.51 -15.28 1.19
N GLU A 290 3.33 -16.31 2.01
CA GLU A 290 4.43 -17.10 2.59
C GLU A 290 5.35 -17.72 1.51
N ARG A 291 4.77 -18.14 0.38
CA ARG A 291 5.52 -18.63 -0.78
C ARG A 291 6.24 -17.50 -1.50
N ALA A 292 5.58 -16.36 -1.65
CA ALA A 292 6.19 -15.18 -2.25
C ALA A 292 7.40 -14.70 -1.43
N GLU A 293 7.31 -14.69 -0.10
CA GLU A 293 8.40 -14.37 0.82
C GLU A 293 9.57 -15.33 0.67
N ALA A 294 9.29 -16.64 0.67
CA ALA A 294 10.33 -17.67 0.50
C ALA A 294 11.09 -17.49 -0.81
N ARG A 295 10.38 -17.29 -1.94
CA ARG A 295 11.02 -17.07 -3.25
C ARG A 295 11.77 -15.76 -3.34
N TYR A 296 11.23 -14.70 -2.75
CA TYR A 296 11.90 -13.41 -2.68
C TYR A 296 13.23 -13.54 -1.94
N ARG A 297 13.25 -14.16 -0.75
CA ARG A 297 14.48 -14.42 0.02
C ARG A 297 15.46 -15.30 -0.75
N GLN A 298 14.96 -16.34 -1.41
CA GLN A 298 15.78 -17.24 -2.22
C GLN A 298 16.49 -16.51 -3.36
N LEU A 299 15.76 -15.67 -4.11
CA LEU A 299 16.33 -14.84 -5.17
C LEU A 299 17.32 -13.81 -4.64
N HIS A 300 17.02 -13.16 -3.51
CA HIS A 300 17.94 -12.21 -2.88
C HIS A 300 19.25 -12.88 -2.43
N ALA A 301 19.16 -14.05 -1.79
CA ALA A 301 20.33 -14.82 -1.38
C ALA A 301 21.15 -15.27 -2.59
N LEU A 302 20.48 -15.74 -3.65
CA LEU A 302 21.11 -16.13 -4.91
C LEU A 302 21.88 -14.97 -5.55
N ILE A 303 21.26 -13.79 -5.66
CA ILE A 303 21.89 -12.60 -6.25
C ILE A 303 23.08 -12.14 -5.40
N ALA A 304 22.95 -12.15 -4.07
CA ALA A 304 24.04 -11.78 -3.18
C ALA A 304 25.23 -12.74 -3.31
N ALA A 305 24.97 -14.05 -3.34
CA ALA A 305 25.98 -15.09 -3.53
C ALA A 305 26.69 -14.96 -4.89
N ALA A 306 25.93 -14.77 -5.97
CA ALA A 306 26.48 -14.58 -7.32
C ALA A 306 27.37 -13.34 -7.40
N ARG A 307 26.92 -12.19 -6.84
CA ARG A 307 27.74 -10.96 -6.77
C ARG A 307 29.00 -11.12 -5.93
N GLY A 308 28.96 -11.97 -4.91
CA GLY A 308 30.12 -12.33 -4.08
C GLY A 308 31.04 -13.38 -4.69
N GLY A 309 30.68 -13.99 -5.82
CA GLY A 309 31.41 -15.11 -6.41
C GLY A 309 31.36 -16.41 -5.57
N ASP A 310 30.41 -16.54 -4.65
CA ASP A 310 30.27 -17.71 -3.76
C ASP A 310 29.45 -18.81 -4.44
N ALA A 311 30.14 -19.70 -5.16
CA ALA A 311 29.53 -20.81 -5.89
C ALA A 311 28.79 -21.81 -4.98
N GLU A 312 29.25 -22.02 -3.75
CA GLU A 312 28.57 -22.90 -2.81
C GLU A 312 27.27 -22.27 -2.32
N ALA A 313 27.27 -20.98 -2.00
CA ALA A 313 26.05 -20.26 -1.62
C ALA A 313 25.05 -20.20 -2.76
N VAL A 314 25.49 -20.03 -4.01
CA VAL A 314 24.63 -20.15 -5.20
C VAL A 314 23.98 -21.52 -5.25
N THR A 315 24.77 -22.59 -5.10
CA THR A 315 24.26 -23.97 -5.11
C THR A 315 23.25 -24.21 -4.00
N ARG A 316 23.54 -23.77 -2.77
CA ARG A 316 22.62 -23.87 -1.62
C ARG A 316 21.31 -23.11 -1.87
N ALA A 317 21.38 -21.89 -2.40
CA ALA A 317 20.21 -21.08 -2.70
C ALA A 317 19.33 -21.74 -3.78
N LEU A 318 19.91 -22.35 -4.81
CA LEU A 318 19.16 -23.03 -5.87
C LEU A 318 18.53 -24.35 -5.42
N ALA A 319 19.14 -25.04 -4.45
CA ALA A 319 18.68 -26.31 -3.90
C ALA A 319 17.52 -26.17 -2.89
N LEU A 320 17.15 -24.95 -2.48
CA LEU A 320 16.06 -24.72 -1.53
C LEU A 320 14.74 -25.28 -2.10
N ALA A 321 14.19 -26.26 -1.38
CA ALA A 321 12.99 -27.00 -1.76
C ALA A 321 11.70 -26.27 -1.35
N ASP A 322 10.59 -26.74 -1.91
CA ASP A 322 9.26 -26.20 -1.66
C ASP A 322 8.72 -26.70 -0.33
N ASP A 323 7.95 -25.86 0.36
CA ASP A 323 7.24 -26.27 1.55
C ASP A 323 5.82 -26.73 1.16
N PRO A 324 5.44 -27.99 1.41
CA PRO A 324 4.10 -28.49 1.08
C PRO A 324 2.98 -27.81 1.88
N ARG A 325 3.32 -27.03 2.92
CA ARG A 325 2.35 -26.30 3.75
C ARG A 325 1.94 -24.94 3.17
N TRP A 326 2.58 -24.48 2.09
CA TRP A 326 2.22 -23.21 1.47
C TRP A 326 0.78 -23.23 0.96
N ARG A 327 0.01 -22.19 1.30
CA ARG A 327 -1.35 -22.02 0.80
C ARG A 327 -1.32 -21.59 -0.67
N ALA A 328 -2.40 -21.89 -1.37
CA ALA A 328 -2.62 -21.38 -2.72
C ALA A 328 -2.69 -19.85 -2.70
N PRO A 329 -2.11 -19.15 -3.70
CA PRO A 329 -2.23 -17.71 -3.83
C PRO A 329 -3.69 -17.28 -3.96
N ALA A 330 -4.14 -16.36 -3.10
CA ALA A 330 -5.54 -15.96 -3.06
C ALA A 330 -5.95 -15.02 -4.21
N THR A 331 -4.99 -14.40 -4.90
CA THR A 331 -5.24 -13.48 -6.01
C THR A 331 -4.45 -13.87 -7.25
N ALA A 332 -4.97 -13.53 -8.42
CA ALA A 332 -4.29 -13.78 -9.68
C ALA A 332 -2.98 -12.97 -9.78
N SER A 333 -2.95 -11.74 -9.27
CA SER A 333 -1.74 -10.90 -9.22
C SER A 333 -0.63 -11.55 -8.39
N LEU A 334 -0.95 -12.10 -7.22
CA LEU A 334 0.00 -12.83 -6.38
C LEU A 334 0.49 -14.12 -7.05
N ALA A 335 -0.41 -14.90 -7.66
CA ALA A 335 -0.06 -16.11 -8.38
C ALA A 335 0.94 -15.84 -9.52
N ARG A 336 0.70 -14.80 -10.32
CA ARG A 336 1.60 -14.41 -11.42
C ARG A 336 2.97 -13.96 -10.91
N ALA A 337 3.03 -13.26 -9.78
CA ALA A 337 4.29 -12.82 -9.21
C ALA A 337 5.12 -13.99 -8.66
N ILE A 338 4.48 -14.95 -8.00
CA ILE A 338 5.14 -16.19 -7.54
C ILE A 338 5.68 -16.97 -8.75
N ALA A 339 4.85 -17.18 -9.77
CA ALA A 339 5.26 -17.89 -10.98
C ALA A 339 6.46 -17.22 -11.67
N ALA A 340 6.49 -15.87 -11.71
CA ALA A 340 7.61 -15.14 -12.26
C ALA A 340 8.92 -15.35 -11.46
N MET A 341 8.85 -15.31 -10.13
CA MET A 341 10.03 -15.59 -9.30
C MET A 341 10.53 -17.04 -9.47
N GLU A 342 9.61 -17.98 -9.62
CA GLU A 342 9.94 -19.39 -9.85
C GLU A 342 10.54 -19.65 -11.22
N GLN A 343 10.07 -18.93 -12.25
CA GLN A 343 10.67 -18.96 -13.57
C GLN A 343 12.14 -18.48 -13.53
N LEU A 344 12.43 -17.39 -12.83
CA LEU A 344 13.80 -16.90 -12.65
C LEU A 344 14.69 -17.93 -11.94
N LEU A 345 14.17 -18.59 -10.90
CA LEU A 345 14.89 -19.66 -10.21
C LEU A 345 15.11 -20.88 -11.11
N ALA A 346 14.15 -21.23 -11.98
CA ALA A 346 14.29 -22.32 -12.94
C ALA A 346 15.37 -22.01 -13.99
N GLU A 347 15.39 -20.79 -14.52
CA GLU A 347 16.44 -20.31 -15.44
C GLU A 347 17.82 -20.35 -14.77
N ALA A 348 17.90 -19.88 -13.52
CA ALA A 348 19.13 -19.92 -12.72
C ALA A 348 19.64 -21.36 -12.46
N ARG A 349 18.74 -22.32 -12.28
CA ARG A 349 19.09 -23.75 -12.14
C ARG A 349 19.57 -24.37 -13.46
N ALA A 350 19.03 -23.91 -14.59
CA ALA A 350 19.38 -24.42 -15.91
C ALA A 350 20.78 -23.96 -16.36
N ASP A 351 21.22 -22.77 -15.95
CA ASP A 351 22.57 -22.26 -16.24
C ASP A 351 23.19 -21.51 -15.03
N PRO A 352 23.66 -22.25 -14.00
CA PRO A 352 24.32 -21.63 -12.84
C PRO A 352 25.64 -20.95 -13.21
N SER A 353 26.32 -21.41 -14.25
CA SER A 353 27.58 -20.84 -14.74
C SER A 353 27.42 -19.43 -15.28
N ALA A 354 26.30 -19.12 -15.96
CA ALA A 354 26.02 -17.76 -16.41
C ALA A 354 25.86 -16.75 -15.27
N LEU A 355 25.44 -17.20 -14.08
CA LEU A 355 25.34 -16.35 -12.88
C LEU A 355 26.71 -16.05 -12.27
N LEU A 356 27.64 -17.00 -12.33
CA LEU A 356 28.97 -16.91 -11.73
C LEU A 356 30.02 -16.29 -12.66
N GLY A 357 29.84 -16.42 -13.98
CA GLY A 357 30.81 -15.99 -15.00
C GLY A 357 30.38 -14.81 -15.87
N GLY A 358 29.11 -14.36 -15.79
CA GLY A 358 28.57 -13.23 -16.53
C GLY A 358 28.45 -11.97 -15.67
N ASP A 359 28.25 -10.80 -16.31
CA ASP A 359 27.80 -9.60 -15.61
C ASP A 359 26.40 -9.88 -15.02
N PRO A 360 26.26 -10.04 -13.69
CA PRO A 360 24.98 -10.36 -13.07
C PRO A 360 23.95 -9.25 -13.33
N SER A 361 24.42 -8.04 -13.64
CA SER A 361 23.55 -6.92 -13.98
C SER A 361 22.87 -7.11 -15.34
N GLY A 362 23.42 -7.91 -16.26
CA GLY A 362 22.78 -8.27 -17.53
C GLY A 362 21.62 -9.26 -17.38
N TRP A 363 21.71 -10.19 -16.42
CA TRP A 363 20.58 -11.07 -16.03
C TRP A 363 19.49 -10.25 -15.33
N CYS A 364 19.88 -9.28 -14.49
CA CYS A 364 18.97 -8.31 -13.88
C CYS A 364 18.41 -7.25 -14.86
N ALA A 365 19.09 -6.94 -15.98
CA ALA A 365 18.70 -5.87 -16.92
C ALA A 365 17.94 -6.36 -18.17
N ARG A 366 18.18 -7.61 -18.63
CA ARG A 366 17.35 -8.24 -19.68
C ARG A 366 15.89 -8.43 -19.24
N ASP A 367 15.65 -8.38 -17.93
CA ASP A 367 14.34 -8.39 -17.26
C ASP A 367 13.60 -7.03 -17.32
N GLY A 368 14.31 -5.90 -17.50
CA GLY A 368 13.71 -4.56 -17.63
C GLY A 368 13.41 -4.12 -19.07
N GLY A 369 14.07 -4.70 -20.08
CA GLY A 369 14.08 -4.18 -21.45
C GLY A 369 13.11 -4.82 -22.45
N ARG A 370 12.49 -5.97 -22.16
CA ARG A 370 11.68 -6.72 -23.15
C ARG A 370 10.21 -6.28 -23.29
N ARG A 371 9.79 -5.13 -22.76
CA ARG A 371 8.35 -4.72 -22.77
C ARG A 371 8.00 -3.30 -23.16
N ALA A 372 8.95 -2.50 -23.64
CA ALA A 372 8.64 -1.22 -24.27
C ALA A 372 8.35 -1.42 -25.77
N GLY A 373 7.15 -1.90 -26.11
CA GLY A 373 6.73 -2.02 -27.50
C GLY A 373 5.26 -2.42 -27.67
N HIS A 374 4.40 -1.46 -27.94
CA HIS A 374 3.09 -1.65 -28.59
C HIS A 374 3.00 -0.65 -29.76
N PRO A 375 2.23 -0.88 -30.85
CA PRO A 375 0.92 -1.55 -30.85
C PRO A 375 0.59 -2.49 -32.05
N GLN A 376 -0.57 -3.17 -31.91
CA GLN A 376 -1.50 -3.64 -32.96
C GLN A 376 -1.43 -5.11 -33.47
N VAL A 377 -2.60 -5.78 -33.37
CA VAL A 377 -3.08 -6.99 -34.07
C VAL A 377 -2.85 -8.37 -33.40
N ALA A 378 -4.00 -8.94 -33.00
CA ALA A 378 -4.39 -10.36 -32.93
C ALA A 378 -3.63 -11.37 -32.03
N ARG A 379 -4.45 -12.03 -31.20
CA ARG A 379 -4.43 -13.43 -30.76
C ARG A 379 -3.06 -14.08 -30.46
N ASP A 380 -2.92 -14.40 -29.17
CA ASP A 380 -2.18 -15.51 -28.58
C ASP A 380 -1.08 -15.11 -27.57
N ALA A 381 -1.14 -15.79 -26.42
CA ALA A 381 -0.18 -15.84 -25.31
C ALA A 381 0.14 -14.51 -24.59
N GLY A 382 -0.77 -14.09 -23.70
CA GLY A 382 -0.58 -12.98 -22.77
C GLY A 382 -0.15 -13.45 -21.37
N GLY A 383 1.13 -13.30 -21.03
CA GLY A 383 1.63 -13.57 -19.69
C GLY A 383 2.92 -12.80 -19.45
N GLY A 384 2.88 -11.72 -18.67
CA GLY A 384 4.10 -10.96 -18.47
C GLY A 384 4.18 -10.04 -17.25
N ALA A 385 3.20 -9.18 -17.00
CA ALA A 385 3.40 -7.97 -16.19
C ALA A 385 3.90 -8.13 -14.73
N ALA A 386 3.94 -9.33 -14.15
CA ALA A 386 4.23 -9.54 -12.73
C ALA A 386 5.71 -9.73 -12.33
N ALA A 387 6.63 -9.98 -13.27
CA ALA A 387 8.05 -10.24 -12.97
C ALA A 387 8.87 -8.97 -12.65
N ALA A 388 8.61 -7.87 -13.36
CA ALA A 388 9.30 -6.58 -13.25
C ALA A 388 9.18 -5.91 -11.86
N ALA A 389 8.33 -6.48 -11.03
CA ALA A 389 7.88 -5.99 -9.75
C ALA A 389 8.77 -6.51 -8.60
N ALA A 390 9.23 -7.77 -8.68
CA ALA A 390 10.13 -8.34 -7.67
C ALA A 390 11.56 -7.75 -7.76
N VAL A 391 11.98 -7.32 -8.95
CA VAL A 391 13.37 -6.91 -9.24
C VAL A 391 13.61 -5.39 -9.18
N ALA A 392 12.59 -4.55 -9.30
CA ALA A 392 12.74 -3.10 -9.10
C ALA A 392 13.17 -2.71 -7.66
N ALA A 393 12.99 -3.62 -6.69
CA ALA A 393 13.48 -3.46 -5.32
C ALA A 393 14.99 -3.80 -5.13
N LEU A 394 15.69 -4.26 -6.18
CA LEU A 394 17.01 -4.91 -6.10
C LEU A 394 18.22 -4.07 -6.59
N ALA A 395 18.03 -2.79 -6.92
CA ALA A 395 19.10 -1.94 -7.44
C ALA A 395 19.30 -0.61 -6.70
N PRO A 396 20.13 -0.55 -5.64
CA PRO A 396 20.94 0.63 -5.38
C PRO A 396 22.24 0.53 -6.20
N ARG A 397 22.43 1.48 -7.12
CA ARG A 397 23.73 1.74 -7.74
C ARG A 397 24.59 2.49 -6.74
N LEU A 398 25.62 1.85 -6.19
CA LEU A 398 26.80 2.56 -5.70
C LEU A 398 27.78 2.68 -6.86
N ASP A 399 28.01 3.92 -7.24
CA ASP A 399 29.00 4.35 -8.22
C ASP A 399 30.40 4.02 -7.68
N VAL A 400 31.01 2.96 -8.19
CA VAL A 400 32.43 2.68 -8.00
C VAL A 400 33.16 3.18 -9.24
N THR A 401 33.31 4.49 -9.35
CA THR A 401 34.46 5.06 -10.04
C THR A 401 35.49 5.47 -9.00
N ARG A 402 36.51 4.61 -8.84
CA ARG A 402 37.78 4.96 -8.21
C ARG A 402 38.35 6.21 -8.87
N ARG A 403 38.65 7.24 -8.07
CA ARG A 403 40.00 7.77 -7.85
C ARG A 403 40.08 8.46 -6.50
#